data_AF-A0A317Z3I4-F1
#
_entry.id   AF-A0A317Z3I4-F1
#
_cell.length_a   1.000
_cell.length_b   1.000
_cell.length_c   1.000
_cell.angle_alpha   90.00
_cell.angle_beta   90.00
_cell.angle_gamma   90.00
#
_symmetry.space_group_name_H-M   'P 1'
#
loop_
_entity.id
_entity.type
_entity.pdbx_description
1 polymer ?
#
loop_
_entity_poly.entity_id
_entity_poly.type
_entity_poly.pdbx_seq_one_letter_code
_entity_poly.pdbx_strand_id
1 'polypeptide(L)' 'LSALPVKGLGLDFVHDRGYNLQQIENGDFDRSKTLFAGIIDGRNVWAADVEAKKALIEKLSQYSDDLYINP' A
#
# COMPACT_ATOMS: atom_id res chain seq x y z
N LEU A 1 0.98 -10.28 7.89
CA LEU A 1 0.42 -8.99 8.40
C LEU A 1 -0.92 -9.19 9.11
N SER A 2 -1.71 -10.18 8.70
CA SER A 2 -3.09 -10.44 9.18
C SER A 2 -3.28 -10.66 10.69
N ALA A 3 -2.31 -11.25 11.39
CA ALA A 3 -2.48 -11.65 12.80
C ALA A 3 -2.38 -10.52 13.82
N LEU A 4 -1.99 -9.30 13.41
CA LEU A 4 -1.86 -8.18 14.34
C LEU A 4 -3.25 -7.68 14.77
N PRO A 5 -3.51 -7.48 16.08
CA PRO A 5 -4.80 -7.02 16.60
C PRO A 5 -4.97 -5.51 16.45
N VAL A 6 -4.78 -5.01 15.22
CA VAL A 6 -4.92 -3.59 14.85
C VAL A 6 -5.96 -3.44 13.74
N LYS A 7 -6.58 -2.26 13.67
CA LYS A 7 -7.63 -1.94 12.68
C LYS A 7 -7.05 -1.70 11.28
N GLY A 8 -5.82 -1.21 11.18
CA GLY A 8 -5.19 -0.89 9.91
C GLY A 8 -3.67 -0.95 9.98
N LEU A 9 -3.04 -0.95 8.81
CA LEU A 9 -1.59 -1.05 8.65
C LEU A 9 -1.10 -0.02 7.65
N GLY A 10 -0.03 0.69 8.03
CA GLY A 10 0.73 1.56 7.14
C GLY A 10 1.86 0.80 6.48
N LEU A 11 1.88 0.78 5.14
CA LEU A 11 2.92 0.12 4.35
C LEU A 11 3.53 1.12 3.37
N ASP A 12 4.86 1.10 3.26
CA ASP A 12 5.62 1.88 2.29
C ASP A 12 5.65 1.11 0.96
N PHE A 13 5.36 1.76 -0.16
CA PHE A 13 5.45 1.19 -1.51
C PHE A 13 6.42 1.97 -2.41
N VAL A 14 7.22 2.86 -1.83
CA VAL A 14 8.25 3.64 -2.51
C VAL A 14 9.63 3.02 -2.26
N HIS A 15 9.93 2.65 -1.01
CA HIS A 15 11.27 2.20 -0.60
C HIS A 15 11.32 0.73 -0.14
N ASP A 16 10.22 0.00 -0.26
CA ASP A 16 10.06 -1.37 0.24
C ASP A 16 10.68 -2.46 -0.64
N ARG A 17 11.26 -2.07 -1.79
CA ARG A 17 11.84 -2.98 -2.79
C ARG A 17 10.83 -4.00 -3.33
N GLY A 18 9.54 -3.64 -3.35
CA GLY A 18 8.44 -4.48 -3.82
C GLY A 18 7.98 -5.57 -2.84
N TYR A 19 8.55 -5.60 -1.62
CA TYR A 19 8.24 -6.63 -0.64
C TYR A 19 6.79 -6.55 -0.16
N ASN A 20 6.25 -5.35 0.10
CA ASN A 20 4.91 -5.21 0.67
C ASN A 20 3.83 -5.59 -0.33
N LEU A 21 4.00 -5.22 -1.60
CA LEU A 21 3.07 -5.66 -2.65
C LEU A 21 3.07 -7.19 -2.78
N GLN A 22 4.26 -7.81 -2.79
CA GLN A 22 4.36 -9.28 -2.85
C GLN A 22 3.67 -9.97 -1.67
N GLN A 23 3.83 -9.47 -0.45
CA GLN A 23 3.14 -10.01 0.74
C GLN A 23 1.62 -9.90 0.61
N ILE A 24 1.11 -8.77 0.11
CA ILE A 24 -0.33 -8.60 -0.14
C ILE A 24 -0.81 -9.60 -1.19
N GLU A 25 -0.08 -9.76 -2.30
CA GLU A 25 -0.42 -10.70 -3.37
C GLU A 25 -0.40 -12.17 -2.90
N ASN A 26 0.47 -12.51 -1.94
CA ASN A 26 0.55 -13.82 -1.32
C ASN A 26 -0.58 -14.10 -0.31
N GLY A 27 -1.44 -13.11 -0.02
CA GLY A 27 -2.53 -13.23 0.94
C GLY A 27 -2.12 -13.00 2.39
N ASP A 28 -0.94 -12.41 2.64
CA ASP A 28 -0.45 -12.12 3.99
C ASP A 28 -1.12 -10.90 4.63
N PHE A 29 -1.97 -10.19 3.88
CA PHE A 29 -2.78 -9.05 4.32
C PHE A 29 -4.26 -9.42 4.43
N ASP A 30 -4.86 -9.10 5.57
CA ASP A 30 -6.29 -9.26 5.82
C ASP A 30 -7.05 -8.09 5.18
N ARG A 31 -7.83 -8.41 4.14
CA ARG A 31 -8.62 -7.45 3.35
C ARG A 31 -9.53 -6.55 4.18
N SER A 32 -9.98 -7.03 5.34
CA SER A 32 -10.88 -6.29 6.24
C SER A 32 -10.18 -5.16 7.00
N LYS A 33 -8.84 -5.12 7.02
CA LYS A 33 -8.06 -4.05 7.64
C LYS A 33 -7.94 -2.86 6.69
N THR A 34 -7.90 -1.65 7.27
CA THR A 34 -7.58 -0.44 6.52
C THR A 34 -6.12 -0.50 6.05
N LEU A 35 -5.89 -0.37 4.75
CA LEU A 35 -4.56 -0.23 4.17
C LEU A 35 -4.23 1.26 4.03
N PHE A 36 -3.25 1.74 4.80
CA PHE A 36 -2.64 3.05 4.60
C PHE A 36 -1.44 2.88 3.66
N ALA A 37 -1.65 3.18 2.38
CA ALA A 37 -0.66 2.98 1.32
C ALA A 37 0.22 4.22 1.12
N GLY A 38 1.46 4.13 1.62
CA GLY A 38 2.53 5.10 1.38
C GLY A 38 3.07 4.98 -0.04
N ILE A 39 2.44 5.66 -1.00
CA ILE A 39 2.80 5.54 -2.43
C ILE A 39 3.48 6.81 -2.97
N ILE A 40 3.48 7.92 -2.23
CA ILE A 40 4.14 9.17 -2.62
C ILE A 40 5.48 9.25 -1.89
N ASP A 41 6.57 9.61 -2.56
CA ASP A 41 7.86 9.69 -1.88
C ASP A 41 7.92 10.92 -0.95
N GLY A 42 7.75 10.70 0.36
CA GLY A 42 7.86 11.74 1.38
C GLY A 42 9.30 12.18 1.71
N ARG A 43 10.33 11.61 1.05
CA ARG A 43 11.75 11.88 1.31
C ARG A 43 12.45 12.60 0.17
N ASN A 44 11.78 12.80 -0.96
CA ASN A 44 12.33 13.51 -2.12
C ASN A 44 11.45 14.71 -2.51
N VAL A 45 11.89 15.48 -3.52
CA VAL A 45 11.21 16.70 -4.00
C VAL A 45 10.65 16.55 -5.42
N TRP A 46 10.64 15.33 -5.95
CA TRP A 46 10.26 15.06 -7.34
C TRP A 46 8.76 14.82 -7.45
N ALA A 47 8.17 15.28 -8.55
CA ALA A 47 6.78 14.98 -8.86
C ALA A 47 6.57 13.47 -9.02
N ALA A 48 5.47 12.95 -8.49
CA ALA A 48 5.12 11.55 -8.67
C ALA A 48 4.66 11.29 -10.11
N ASP A 49 5.03 10.12 -10.64
CA ASP A 49 4.42 9.59 -11.86
C ASP A 49 2.97 9.16 -11.56
N VAL A 50 2.03 10.03 -11.91
CA VAL A 50 0.60 9.87 -11.58
C VAL A 50 0.00 8.61 -12.21
N GLU A 51 0.42 8.24 -13.42
CA GLU A 51 -0.08 7.03 -14.09
C GLU A 51 0.42 5.76 -13.39
N ALA A 52 1.70 5.72 -13.03
CA ALA A 52 2.24 4.63 -12.24
C ALA A 52 1.56 4.52 -10.86
N LYS A 53 1.28 5.65 -10.20
CA LYS A 53 0.56 5.65 -8.91
C LYS A 53 -0.89 5.18 -9.06
N LYS A 54 -1.59 5.61 -10.11
CA LYS A 54 -2.95 5.15 -10.41
C LYS A 54 -3.00 3.63 -10.63
N ALA A 55 -2.09 3.08 -11.42
CA ALA A 55 -2.00 1.64 -11.63
C ALA A 55 -1.77 0.86 -10.32
N LEU A 56 -0.92 1.38 -9.43
CA LEU A 56 -0.71 0.79 -8.11
C LEU A 56 -1.96 0.87 -7.22
N ILE A 57 -2.68 1.99 -7.21
CA ILE A 57 -3.94 2.14 -6.47
C ILE A 57 -4.98 1.14 -6.97
N GLU A 58 -5.14 1.00 -8.29
CA GLU A 58 -6.05 0.04 -8.92
C GLU A 58 -5.69 -1.41 -8.58
N LYS A 59 -4.39 -1.69 -8.43
CA LYS A 59 -3.93 -3.01 -7.97
C LYS A 59 -4.25 -3.23 -6.49
N LEU A 60 -3.93 -2.27 -5.61
CA LEU A 60 -4.12 -2.40 -4.16
C LEU A 60 -5.61 -2.47 -3.76
N SER A 61 -6.49 -1.79 -4.49
CA SER A 61 -7.95 -1.85 -4.25
C SER A 61 -8.54 -3.24 -4.47
N GLN A 62 -7.83 -4.12 -5.18
CA GLN A 62 -8.22 -5.52 -5.33
C GLN A 62 -7.98 -6.34 -4.05
N TYR A 63 -7.23 -5.83 -3.07
CA TYR A 63 -6.80 -6.57 -1.87
C TYR A 63 -7.21 -5.94 -0.54
N SER A 64 -7.84 -4.76 -0.56
CA SER A 64 -8.32 -4.07 0.65
C SER A 64 -9.73 -3.51 0.42
N ASP A 65 -10.58 -3.62 1.44
CA ASP A 65 -11.91 -3.02 1.43
C ASP A 65 -11.90 -1.54 1.82
N ASP A 66 -10.83 -1.07 2.46
CA ASP A 66 -10.67 0.29 2.96
C ASP A 66 -9.24 0.77 2.71
N LEU A 67 -9.06 1.55 1.64
CA LEU A 67 -7.76 2.01 1.15
C LEU A 67 -7.61 3.52 1.36
N TYR A 68 -6.59 3.92 2.11
CA TYR A 68 -6.18 5.30 2.31
C TYR A 68 -4.84 5.56 1.62
N ILE A 69 -4.71 6.67 0.90
CA ILE A 69 -3.49 7.05 0.19
C ILE A 69 -2.70 8.07 1.02
N ASN A 70 -1.42 7.79 1.24
CA ASN A 70 -0.49 8.68 1.96
C ASN A 70 0.89 8.74 1.30
N PRO A 71 1.73 9.72 1.69
CA PRO A 71 3.18 9.69 1.47
C PRO A 71 3.88 8.62 2.30
#